data_AF-A0A368H6D1-F1
#
_entry.id   AF-A0A368H6D1-F1
#
_cell.length_a   1.000
_cell.length_b   1.000
_cell.length_c   1.000
_cell.angle_alpha   90.00
_cell.angle_beta   90.00
_cell.angle_gamma   90.00
#
_symmetry.space_group_name_H-M   'P 1'
#
loop_
_entity.id
_entity.type
_entity.pdbx_description
1 polymer ?
#
loop_
_entity_poly.entity_id
_entity_poly.type
_entity_poly.pdbx_seq_one_letter_code
_entity_poly.pdbx_strand_id
1 'polypeptide(L)'
;MLNHHNGRRELIIKGSEKDSVGDTLPKPENMYKVIYDCDLEEEARKIVTDCAPSFQKSASNGINFRHFNIASGDKPDDAEDPLVSAVVEWLFNGTARVWPQDNKYDGDDGFLAYANMMHSKKTRVGCYEAKCVDKASAACVYDQP
;
A
#
# COMPACT_ATOMS: atom_id res chain seq x y z
N MET A 1 -9.61 4.04 -2.28
CA MET A 1 -8.14 3.96 -2.46
C MET A 1 -7.45 5.34 -2.42
N LEU A 2 -7.73 6.26 -3.35
CA LEU A 2 -7.02 7.56 -3.43
C LEU A 2 -7.18 8.43 -2.18
N ASN A 3 -8.38 8.43 -1.59
CA ASN A 3 -8.66 9.15 -0.34
C ASN A 3 -7.88 8.57 0.86
N HIS A 4 -7.64 7.26 0.91
CA HIS A 4 -6.84 6.65 1.98
C HIS A 4 -5.37 7.08 1.88
N HIS A 5 -4.79 7.05 0.67
CA HIS A 5 -3.43 7.52 0.43
C HIS A 5 -3.29 9.00 0.80
N ASN A 6 -4.09 9.86 0.18
CA ASN A 6 -3.96 11.30 0.37
C ASN A 6 -4.37 11.75 1.78
N GLY A 7 -5.38 11.13 2.39
CA GLY A 7 -5.78 11.42 3.76
C GLY A 7 -4.66 11.10 4.76
N ARG A 8 -4.00 9.94 4.62
CA ARG A 8 -2.87 9.59 5.48
C ARG A 8 -1.66 10.51 5.25
N ARG A 9 -1.32 10.80 3.98
CA ARG A 9 -0.25 11.76 3.64
C ARG A 9 -0.51 13.15 4.23
N GLU A 10 -1.77 13.60 4.23
CA GLU A 10 -2.17 14.86 4.84
C GLU A 10 -2.01 14.86 6.38
N LEU A 11 -2.31 13.75 7.05
CA LEU A 11 -2.06 13.61 8.50
C LEU A 11 -0.57 13.73 8.84
N ILE A 12 0.31 13.13 8.01
CA ILE A 12 1.76 13.25 8.17
C ILE A 12 2.21 14.71 7.98
N ILE A 13 1.72 15.40 6.94
CA ILE A 13 2.02 16.83 6.70
C ILE A 13 1.62 17.68 7.91
N LYS A 14 0.46 17.41 8.51
CA LYS A 14 -0.03 18.11 9.70
C LYS A 14 0.77 17.75 10.96
N GLY A 15 1.53 16.65 10.96
CA GLY A 15 2.19 16.10 12.15
C GLY A 15 1.18 15.53 13.14
N SER A 16 0.14 14.88 12.62
CA SER A 16 -0.89 14.22 13.42
C SER A 16 -0.82 12.70 13.31
N GLU A 17 0.02 12.18 12.41
CA GLU A 17 0.29 10.75 12.28
C GLU A 17 1.29 10.29 13.34
N LYS A 18 0.97 9.19 14.01
CA LYS A 18 1.77 8.64 15.10
C LYS A 18 2.13 7.18 14.85
N ASP A 19 3.27 6.77 15.37
CA ASP A 19 3.71 5.38 15.37
C ASP A 19 3.14 4.59 16.56
N SER A 20 3.59 3.35 16.74
CA SER A 20 3.05 2.46 17.78
C SER A 20 3.32 2.90 19.21
N VAL A 21 4.32 3.75 19.44
CA VAL A 21 4.65 4.28 20.79
C VAL A 21 4.07 5.69 21.01
N GLY A 22 3.38 6.23 20.02
CA GLY A 22 2.73 7.53 20.07
C GLY A 22 3.61 8.70 19.65
N ASP A 23 4.81 8.41 19.14
CA ASP A 23 5.71 9.42 18.58
C ASP A 23 5.17 9.88 17.23
N THR A 24 5.27 11.19 16.98
CA THR A 24 4.79 11.77 15.73
C THR A 24 5.78 11.46 14.62
N LEU A 25 5.29 11.01 13.46
CA LEU A 25 6.15 10.75 12.32
C LEU A 25 6.83 12.05 11.85
N PRO A 26 8.09 11.98 11.37
CA PRO A 26 8.81 13.15 10.87
C PRO A 26 8.04 13.91 9.79
N LYS A 27 7.95 15.23 9.93
CA LYS A 27 7.29 16.07 8.93
C LYS A 27 8.13 16.15 7.65
N PRO A 28 7.54 15.91 6.48
CA PRO A 28 8.26 16.04 5.21
C PRO A 28 8.40 17.51 4.82
N GLU A 29 9.54 17.88 4.23
CA GLU A 29 9.68 19.18 3.56
C GLU A 29 8.75 19.28 2.33
N ASN A 30 8.62 18.17 1.60
CA ASN A 30 7.75 18.04 0.43
C ASN A 30 7.01 16.71 0.48
N MET A 31 5.72 16.70 0.18
CA MET A 31 4.88 15.50 0.07
C MET A 31 3.82 15.76 -1.00
N TYR A 32 3.97 15.12 -2.16
CA TYR A 32 3.05 15.38 -3.28
C TYR A 32 1.71 14.69 -3.08
N LYS A 33 0.63 15.35 -3.52
CA LYS A 33 -0.68 14.69 -3.62
C LYS A 33 -0.61 13.63 -4.71
N VAL A 34 -1.06 12.42 -4.39
CA VAL A 34 -1.14 11.33 -5.37
C VAL A 34 -2.43 11.49 -6.17
N ILE A 35 -2.35 11.25 -7.48
CA ILE A 35 -3.50 11.17 -8.39
C ILE A 35 -3.64 9.76 -8.97
N TYR A 36 -4.81 9.48 -9.53
CA TYR A 36 -5.07 8.20 -10.17
C TYR A 36 -4.47 8.13 -11.58
N ASP A 37 -3.96 6.97 -11.96
CA ASP A 37 -3.42 6.70 -13.29
C ASP A 37 -3.91 5.35 -13.81
N CYS A 38 -4.57 5.37 -14.98
CA CYS A 38 -5.17 4.20 -15.59
C CYS A 38 -4.13 3.22 -16.16
N ASP A 39 -2.96 3.69 -16.59
CA ASP A 39 -1.91 2.82 -17.11
C ASP A 39 -1.30 1.99 -15.96
N LEU A 40 -1.12 2.61 -14.79
CA LEU A 40 -0.70 1.91 -13.57
C LEU A 40 -1.80 0.95 -13.05
N GLU A 41 -3.08 1.28 -13.25
CA GLU A 41 -4.19 0.36 -12.92
C GLU A 41 -4.12 -0.89 -13.79
N GLU A 42 -3.88 -0.71 -15.09
CA GLU A 42 -3.75 -1.82 -16.02
C GLU A 42 -2.53 -2.72 -15.69
N GLU A 43 -1.43 -2.14 -15.18
CA GLU A 43 -0.33 -2.91 -14.60
C GLU A 43 -0.75 -3.68 -13.35
N ALA A 44 -1.48 -3.04 -12.43
CA ALA A 44 -2.02 -3.69 -11.24
C ALA A 44 -2.96 -4.85 -11.61
N ARG A 45 -3.80 -4.67 -12.64
CA ARG A 45 -4.70 -5.70 -13.17
C ARG A 45 -3.93 -6.93 -13.64
N LYS A 46 -2.85 -6.74 -14.40
CA LYS A 46 -2.00 -7.83 -14.87
C LYS A 46 -1.37 -8.59 -13.70
N ILE A 47 -0.97 -7.90 -12.65
CA ILE A 47 -0.38 -8.51 -11.44
C ILE A 47 -1.38 -9.44 -10.75
N VAL A 48 -2.64 -9.03 -10.61
CA VAL A 48 -3.64 -9.78 -9.83
C VAL A 48 -4.48 -10.75 -10.66
N THR A 49 -4.29 -10.79 -11.98
CA THR A 49 -5.06 -11.65 -12.90
C THR A 49 -5.07 -13.10 -12.40
N ASP A 50 -6.24 -13.75 -12.50
CA ASP A 50 -6.51 -15.11 -12.00
C ASP A 50 -6.22 -15.33 -10.50
N CYS A 51 -6.24 -14.23 -9.72
CA CYS A 51 -5.85 -14.20 -8.32
C CYS A 51 -4.48 -14.86 -8.13
N ALA A 52 -3.49 -14.40 -8.91
CA ALA A 52 -2.10 -14.83 -8.79
C ALA A 52 -1.66 -14.72 -7.32
N PRO A 53 -0.95 -15.72 -6.77
CA PRO A 53 -0.56 -15.72 -5.35
C PRO A 53 0.70 -14.91 -5.06
N SER A 54 1.40 -14.46 -6.11
CA SER A 54 2.63 -13.70 -6.02
C SER A 54 2.76 -12.74 -7.19
N PHE A 55 3.71 -11.82 -7.09
CA PHE A 55 4.02 -10.83 -8.12
C PHE A 55 5.52 -10.82 -8.41
N GLN A 56 5.89 -10.27 -9.56
CA GLN A 56 7.28 -9.98 -9.90
C GLN A 56 7.60 -8.53 -9.55
N LYS A 57 8.74 -8.29 -8.89
CA LYS A 57 9.19 -6.94 -8.57
C LYS A 57 9.45 -6.14 -9.86
N SER A 58 9.14 -4.85 -9.84
CA SER A 58 9.49 -3.91 -10.91
C SER A 58 10.68 -3.05 -10.47
N ALA A 59 11.59 -2.75 -11.40
CA ALA A 59 12.65 -1.76 -11.19
C ALA A 59 12.17 -0.33 -11.40
N SER A 60 11.03 -0.16 -12.09
CA SER A 60 10.48 1.13 -12.50
C SER A 60 9.33 1.61 -11.61
N ASN A 61 8.66 0.68 -10.91
CA ASN A 61 7.45 0.94 -10.16
C ASN A 61 7.51 0.30 -8.79
N GLY A 62 7.04 1.01 -7.77
CA GLY A 62 6.73 0.43 -6.48
C GLY A 62 5.47 -0.39 -6.62
N ILE A 63 5.41 -1.52 -5.92
CA ILE A 63 4.27 -2.42 -5.95
C ILE A 63 3.92 -2.78 -4.51
N ASN A 64 2.67 -2.53 -4.13
CA ASN A 64 2.06 -3.17 -2.99
C ASN A 64 1.17 -4.31 -3.49
N PHE A 65 1.23 -5.45 -2.81
CA PHE A 65 0.50 -6.64 -3.21
C PHE A 65 0.02 -7.40 -1.97
N ARG A 66 -1.20 -7.93 -2.01
CA ARG A 66 -1.75 -8.83 -1.01
C ARG A 66 -2.56 -9.92 -1.70
N HIS A 67 -2.23 -11.17 -1.40
CA HIS A 67 -3.01 -12.34 -1.83
C HIS A 67 -3.77 -12.92 -0.65
N PHE A 68 -5.07 -13.12 -0.78
CA PHE A 68 -5.95 -13.73 0.20
C PHE A 68 -6.25 -15.17 -0.20
N ASN A 69 -6.07 -16.12 0.71
CA ASN A 69 -6.37 -17.52 0.50
C ASN A 69 -7.25 -18.04 1.65
N ILE A 70 -8.55 -18.15 1.38
CA ILE A 70 -9.56 -18.52 2.39
C ILE A 70 -9.30 -19.94 2.89
N ALA A 71 -8.91 -20.85 2.01
CA ALA A 71 -8.57 -22.23 2.37
C ALA A 71 -7.35 -22.33 3.30
N SER A 72 -6.49 -21.30 3.31
CA SER A 72 -5.28 -21.23 4.16
C SER A 72 -5.47 -20.37 5.41
N GLY A 73 -6.70 -19.90 5.68
CA GLY A 73 -7.05 -19.20 6.92
C GLY A 73 -7.24 -17.69 6.82
N ASP A 74 -7.10 -17.08 5.63
CA ASP A 74 -7.56 -15.71 5.45
C ASP A 74 -9.08 -15.64 5.64
N LYS A 75 -9.56 -14.55 6.25
CA LYS A 75 -10.99 -14.39 6.51
C LYS A 75 -11.74 -14.18 5.20
N PRO A 76 -12.88 -14.87 5.00
CA PRO A 76 -13.74 -14.65 3.83
C PRO A 76 -14.10 -13.19 3.61
N ASP A 77 -14.46 -12.47 4.67
CA ASP A 77 -14.85 -11.05 4.62
C ASP A 77 -13.70 -10.16 4.11
N ASP A 78 -12.45 -10.46 4.46
CA ASP A 78 -11.30 -9.69 3.98
C ASP A 78 -11.11 -9.88 2.46
N ALA A 79 -11.42 -11.09 1.96
CA ALA A 79 -11.37 -11.44 0.54
C ALA A 79 -12.60 -10.98 -0.26
N GLU A 80 -13.70 -10.58 0.41
CA GLU A 80 -14.88 -10.00 -0.23
C GLU A 80 -14.57 -8.60 -0.78
N ASP A 81 -13.77 -7.80 -0.08
CA ASP A 81 -13.28 -6.47 -0.53
C ASP A 81 -11.74 -6.37 -0.43
N PRO A 82 -11.00 -7.17 -1.21
CA PRO A 82 -9.58 -7.41 -1.03
C PRO A 82 -8.73 -6.15 -1.20
N LEU A 83 -9.09 -5.21 -2.09
CA LEU A 83 -8.34 -3.96 -2.22
C LEU A 83 -8.51 -3.05 -1.01
N VAL A 84 -9.71 -2.97 -0.43
CA VAL A 84 -9.96 -2.17 0.76
C VAL A 84 -9.22 -2.77 1.95
N SER A 85 -9.37 -4.09 2.16
CA SER A 85 -8.68 -4.84 3.21
C SER A 85 -7.16 -4.68 3.11
N ALA A 86 -6.59 -4.83 1.91
CA ALA A 86 -5.16 -4.66 1.68
C ALA A 86 -4.67 -3.24 1.99
N VAL A 87 -5.42 -2.20 1.56
CA VAL A 87 -5.06 -0.80 1.87
C VAL A 87 -5.09 -0.54 3.38
N VAL A 88 -6.07 -1.07 4.10
CA VAL A 88 -6.14 -0.93 5.56
C VAL A 88 -4.97 -1.65 6.23
N GLU A 89 -4.65 -2.88 5.80
CA GLU A 89 -3.49 -3.65 6.29
C GLU A 89 -2.18 -2.89 6.07
N TRP A 90 -1.94 -2.38 4.86
CA TRP A 90 -0.72 -1.63 4.54
C TRP A 90 -0.58 -0.34 5.37
N LEU A 91 -1.68 0.37 5.60
CA LEU A 91 -1.69 1.55 6.47
C LEU A 91 -1.44 1.19 7.94
N PHE A 92 -2.00 0.08 8.41
CA PHE A 92 -1.83 -0.41 9.76
C PHE A 92 -0.37 -0.80 10.03
N ASN A 93 0.27 -1.49 9.08
CA ASN A 93 1.66 -1.97 9.22
C ASN A 93 2.64 -0.84 9.54
N GLY A 94 2.45 0.36 8.98
CA GLY A 94 3.29 1.52 9.27
C GLY A 94 3.09 2.14 10.64
N THR A 95 1.92 1.96 11.25
CA THR A 95 1.58 2.52 12.58
C THR A 95 1.64 1.50 13.70
N ALA A 96 1.65 0.21 13.39
CA ALA A 96 1.73 -0.88 14.35
C ALA A 96 3.17 -1.15 14.84
N ARG A 97 4.14 -0.36 14.36
CA ARG A 97 5.56 -0.46 14.68
C ARG A 97 6.14 0.92 14.94
N VAL A 98 7.34 0.98 15.52
CA VAL A 98 8.10 2.22 15.72
C VAL A 98 8.67 2.65 14.37
N TRP A 99 8.31 3.84 13.91
CA TRP A 99 8.80 4.34 12.62
C TRP A 99 10.24 4.87 12.76
N PRO A 100 11.16 4.59 11.81
CA PRO A 100 12.51 5.12 11.84
C PRO A 100 12.53 6.66 11.90
N GLN A 101 13.16 7.21 12.93
CA GLN A 101 13.19 8.66 13.18
C GLN A 101 13.98 9.44 12.11
N ASP A 102 14.93 8.79 11.44
CA ASP A 102 15.65 9.37 10.30
C ASP A 102 14.83 9.34 9.00
N ASN A 103 13.61 8.81 9.05
CA ASN A 103 12.66 8.70 7.95
C ASN A 103 13.23 7.98 6.72
N LYS A 104 14.12 7.01 6.93
CA LYS A 104 14.68 6.18 5.87
C LYS A 104 14.09 4.79 5.92
N TYR A 105 13.67 4.33 4.75
CA TYR A 105 13.34 2.93 4.57
C TYR A 105 14.63 2.10 4.52
N ASP A 106 14.74 1.10 5.39
CA ASP A 106 15.94 0.28 5.59
C ASP A 106 15.86 -1.10 4.90
N GLY A 107 14.75 -1.37 4.20
CA GLY A 107 14.50 -2.66 3.56
C GLY A 107 13.64 -3.63 4.38
N ASP A 108 13.09 -3.22 5.54
CA ASP A 108 12.12 -4.06 6.28
C ASP A 108 10.86 -4.28 5.43
N ASP A 109 10.60 -5.52 5.01
CA ASP A 109 9.40 -5.87 4.24
C ASP A 109 8.10 -5.51 4.99
N GLY A 110 8.12 -5.47 6.33
CA GLY A 110 6.99 -5.05 7.15
C GLY A 110 6.62 -3.58 6.98
N PHE A 111 7.54 -2.73 6.55
CA PHE A 111 7.27 -1.32 6.23
C PHE A 111 7.10 -1.05 4.74
N LEU A 112 7.49 -1.97 3.86
CA LEU A 112 7.52 -1.74 2.41
C LEU A 112 6.22 -1.14 1.87
N ALA A 113 5.09 -1.75 2.24
CA ALA A 113 3.81 -1.32 1.72
C ALA A 113 3.44 0.10 2.19
N TYR A 114 3.68 0.40 3.47
CA TYR A 114 3.45 1.72 4.03
C TYR A 114 4.41 2.76 3.43
N ALA A 115 5.70 2.41 3.31
CA ALA A 115 6.73 3.26 2.73
C ALA A 115 6.38 3.62 1.29
N ASN A 116 5.86 2.68 0.49
CA ASN A 116 5.36 2.96 -0.85
C ASN A 116 4.20 3.95 -0.85
N MET A 117 3.20 3.77 0.02
CA MET A 117 2.06 4.69 0.10
C MET A 117 2.48 6.11 0.53
N MET A 118 3.42 6.19 1.48
CA MET A 118 3.86 7.44 2.10
C MET A 118 5.07 8.09 1.43
N HIS A 119 5.65 7.46 0.40
CA HIS A 119 6.83 7.99 -0.28
C HIS A 119 6.53 9.36 -0.87
N SER A 120 7.26 10.38 -0.42
CA SER A 120 6.92 11.78 -0.70
C SER A 120 6.90 12.13 -2.18
N LYS A 121 7.79 11.52 -2.96
CA LYS A 121 7.97 11.79 -4.39
C LYS A 121 6.99 11.05 -5.31
N LYS A 122 6.30 10.00 -4.83
CA LYS A 122 5.31 9.27 -5.65
C LYS A 122 4.12 10.18 -5.90
N THR A 123 3.72 10.29 -7.17
CA THR A 123 2.66 11.24 -7.60
C THR A 123 1.48 10.56 -8.23
N ARG A 124 1.62 9.29 -8.65
CA ARG A 124 0.55 8.55 -9.31
C ARG A 124 0.46 7.14 -8.76
N VAL A 125 -0.76 6.62 -8.74
CA VAL A 125 -1.04 5.25 -8.34
C VAL A 125 -2.19 4.71 -9.17
N GLY A 126 -2.12 3.44 -9.52
CA GLY A 126 -3.22 2.66 -10.05
C GLY A 126 -3.32 1.35 -9.28
N CYS A 127 -4.55 0.90 -9.00
CA CYS A 127 -4.76 -0.29 -8.18
C CYS A 127 -5.86 -1.16 -8.76
N TYR A 128 -5.75 -2.46 -8.55
CA TYR A 128 -6.73 -3.42 -9.04
C TYR A 128 -6.91 -4.57 -8.04
N GLU A 129 -8.07 -5.21 -8.10
CA GLU A 129 -8.36 -6.45 -7.39
C GLU A 129 -8.92 -7.53 -8.31
N ALA A 130 -8.61 -8.77 -8.00
CA ALA A 130 -9.26 -9.94 -8.57
C ALA A 130 -9.87 -10.78 -7.45
N LYS A 131 -11.11 -11.25 -7.67
CA LYS A 131 -11.83 -12.16 -6.79
C LYS A 131 -12.03 -13.48 -7.53
N CYS A 132 -11.68 -14.58 -6.88
CA CYS A 132 -11.87 -15.95 -7.33
C CYS A 132 -12.70 -16.71 -6.30
N VAL A 133 -12.95 -18.01 -6.52
CA VAL A 133 -13.87 -18.78 -5.68
C VAL A 133 -13.42 -18.85 -4.22
N ASP A 134 -12.15 -19.18 -3.97
CA ASP A 134 -11.58 -19.43 -2.64
C ASP A 134 -10.38 -18.52 -2.31
N LYS A 135 -10.14 -17.53 -3.16
CA LYS A 135 -8.98 -16.65 -3.10
C LYS A 135 -9.24 -15.30 -3.75
N ALA A 136 -8.46 -14.30 -3.38
CA ALA A 136 -8.48 -12.99 -4.00
C ALA A 136 -7.07 -12.40 -4.03
N SER A 137 -6.83 -11.40 -4.87
CA SER A 137 -5.55 -10.66 -4.89
C SER A 137 -5.83 -9.18 -5.11
N ALA A 138 -5.06 -8.33 -4.45
CA ALA A 138 -5.09 -6.89 -4.63
C ALA A 138 -3.68 -6.35 -4.85
N ALA A 139 -3.54 -5.36 -5.73
CA ALA A 139 -2.30 -4.68 -5.98
C ALA A 139 -2.50 -3.18 -6.17
N CYS A 140 -1.49 -2.41 -5.77
CA CYS A 140 -1.32 -1.01 -6.14
C CYS A 140 0.06 -0.81 -6.73
N VAL A 141 0.14 -0.16 -7.89
CA VAL A 141 1.37 0.17 -8.60
C VAL A 141 1.55 1.68 -8.58
N TYR A 142 2.77 2.12 -8.30
CA TYR A 142 3.13 3.53 -8.19
C TYR A 142 4.10 3.95 -9.31
N ASP A 143 4.13 5.24 -9.63
CA ASP A 143 4.94 5.81 -10.72
C ASP A 143 6.47 5.73 -10.52
N GLN A 144 6.93 5.37 -9.32
CA GLN A 144 8.34 5.26 -8.96
C GLN A 144 8.54 4.03 -8.05
N PRO A 145 9.74 3.41 -8.07
CA PRO A 145 10.11 2.30 -7.19
C PRO A 145 9.88 2.63 -5.72
#